data_AF-A0A0D3GR87-F1
#
_entry.id   AF-A0A0D3GR87-F1
#
_cell.length_a   1.000
_cell.length_b   1.000
_cell.length_c   1.000
_cell.angle_alpha   90.00
_cell.angle_beta   90.00
_cell.angle_gamma   90.00
#
_symmetry.space_group_name_H-M   'P 1'
#
loop_
_entity.id
_entity.type
_entity.pdbx_description
1 polymer ?
#
loop_
_entity_poly.entity_id
_entity_poly.type
_entity_poly.pdbx_seq_one_letter_code
_entity_poly.pdbx_strand_id
1 'polypeptide(L)'
;MGRLPLLLLLAAAAVSTAGGAPVYRADYLVDGNQLVDMQYHMGPVVSGSPTNLYLIWYGRWEAAAQAVLRDFLASLSAPAAPSPAVSDWWARAPRLYADQTGANVTGAFAVAGERSDAGYSHGASLRRIDMQSVIRSAVYAYPDPLPLDPYSGVYLVLTSPDVQVEEFCRAVCGFHYFTFASVVGVTVPYAWVGNSATQCPGKCAYPFAAPD
;
A
#
# COMPACT_ATOMS: atom_id res chain seq x y z
N MET A 1 -20.07 6.01 -5.52
CA MET A 1 -19.44 5.36 -4.35
C MET A 1 -19.30 3.88 -4.67
N GLY A 2 -18.25 3.52 -5.44
CA GLY A 2 -18.00 2.15 -5.88
C GLY A 2 -16.95 1.51 -4.98
N ARG A 3 -17.20 0.30 -4.50
CA ARG A 3 -16.23 -0.52 -3.79
C ARG A 3 -15.19 -0.99 -4.82
N LEU A 4 -13.96 -0.48 -4.75
CA LEU A 4 -12.85 -0.90 -5.61
C LEU A 4 -11.92 -1.88 -4.85
N PRO A 5 -11.53 -3.02 -5.46
CA PRO A 5 -10.81 -4.11 -4.79
C PRO A 5 -9.29 -3.89 -4.67
N LEU A 6 -8.80 -2.64 -4.62
CA LEU A 6 -7.37 -2.33 -4.56
C LEU A 6 -6.84 -2.12 -3.11
N LEU A 7 -7.34 -2.93 -2.17
CA LEU A 7 -6.98 -2.86 -0.75
C LEU A 7 -6.73 -4.22 -0.09
N LEU A 8 -6.64 -5.28 -0.89
CA LEU A 8 -6.63 -6.66 -0.40
C LEU A 8 -5.23 -7.30 -0.28
N LEU A 9 -4.14 -6.52 -0.35
CA LEU A 9 -2.80 -7.11 -0.45
C LEU A 9 -1.72 -6.56 0.52
N LEU A 10 -2.04 -5.78 1.55
CA LEU A 10 -1.02 -5.29 2.50
C LEU A 10 -1.16 -5.81 3.96
N ALA A 11 -1.87 -6.92 4.19
CA ALA A 11 -2.22 -7.39 5.54
C ALA A 11 -1.57 -8.71 6.00
N ALA A 12 -0.35 -9.04 5.56
CA ALA A 12 0.30 -10.32 5.91
C ALA A 12 1.49 -10.23 6.89
N ALA A 13 1.64 -9.14 7.64
CA ALA A 13 2.87 -8.83 8.36
C ALA A 13 2.75 -8.61 9.88
N ALA A 14 1.84 -9.30 10.57
CA ALA A 14 1.81 -9.29 12.04
C ALA A 14 0.95 -10.42 12.63
N VAL A 15 1.34 -11.69 12.46
CA VAL A 15 0.85 -12.76 13.35
C VAL A 15 2.01 -13.72 13.65
N SER A 16 2.85 -13.34 14.59
CA SER A 16 3.81 -14.25 15.21
C SER A 16 3.60 -14.23 16.72
N THR A 17 2.45 -14.70 17.20
CA THR A 17 2.22 -15.20 18.58
C THR A 17 0.80 -15.75 18.76
N ALA A 18 0.41 -16.78 18.01
CA ALA A 18 -0.62 -17.74 18.44
C ALA A 18 -0.51 -19.01 17.59
N GLY A 19 -0.34 -20.17 18.24
CA GLY A 19 -0.08 -21.47 17.60
C GLY A 19 -1.27 -22.04 16.84
N GLY A 20 -1.63 -21.44 15.71
CA GLY A 20 -2.50 -22.02 14.70
C GLY A 20 -1.93 -21.70 13.32
N ALA A 21 -1.58 -22.73 12.54
CA ALA A 21 -1.21 -22.51 11.15
C ALA A 21 -2.36 -21.77 10.44
N PRO A 22 -2.10 -20.73 9.62
CA PRO A 22 -3.13 -20.16 8.77
C PRO A 22 -3.67 -21.30 7.91
N VAL A 23 -4.98 -21.58 8.03
CA VAL A 23 -5.65 -22.58 7.20
C VAL A 23 -5.79 -21.99 5.81
N TYR A 24 -4.72 -22.07 5.03
CA TYR A 24 -4.74 -21.72 3.61
C TYR A 24 -5.65 -22.71 2.91
N ARG A 25 -6.82 -22.23 2.53
CA ARG A 25 -7.85 -23.00 1.85
C ARG A 25 -7.82 -22.60 0.38
N ALA A 26 -7.42 -23.52 -0.49
CA ALA A 26 -7.24 -23.26 -1.92
C ALA A 26 -8.55 -22.80 -2.60
N ASP A 27 -9.70 -23.11 -2.00
CA ASP A 27 -11.04 -22.64 -2.35
C ASP A 27 -11.25 -21.12 -2.19
N TYR A 28 -10.38 -20.41 -1.46
CA TYR A 28 -10.41 -18.94 -1.37
C TYR A 28 -9.57 -18.23 -2.45
N LEU A 29 -8.82 -18.98 -3.27
CA LEU A 29 -8.08 -18.40 -4.37
C LEU A 29 -9.04 -18.08 -5.50
N VAL A 30 -9.18 -16.78 -5.79
CA VAL A 30 -9.87 -16.34 -6.99
C VAL A 30 -9.16 -16.97 -8.19
N ASP A 31 -9.93 -17.63 -9.06
CA ASP A 31 -9.40 -18.25 -10.25
C ASP A 31 -8.58 -17.21 -11.05
N GLY A 32 -7.30 -17.51 -11.30
CA GLY A 32 -6.34 -16.57 -11.91
C GLY A 32 -6.69 -16.15 -13.34
N ASN A 33 -7.75 -16.72 -13.91
CA ASN A 33 -8.33 -16.37 -15.19
C ASN A 33 -9.46 -15.32 -15.10
N GLN A 34 -9.83 -14.86 -13.89
CA GLN A 34 -10.73 -13.73 -13.75
C GLN A 34 -9.98 -12.44 -14.02
N LEU A 35 -10.24 -11.86 -15.20
CA LEU A 35 -9.97 -10.46 -15.45
C LEU A 35 -10.71 -9.67 -14.36
N VAL A 36 -9.95 -9.11 -13.42
CA VAL A 36 -10.47 -8.03 -12.58
C VAL A 36 -10.97 -6.95 -13.55
N ASP A 37 -12.06 -6.26 -13.23
CA ASP A 37 -12.48 -5.05 -13.94
C ASP A 37 -12.13 -3.85 -13.06
N MET A 38 -10.94 -3.28 -13.24
CA MET A 38 -10.53 -2.06 -12.56
C MET A 38 -11.07 -0.86 -13.34
N GLN A 39 -12.05 -0.20 -12.74
CA GLN A 39 -12.62 1.02 -13.29
C GLN A 39 -11.59 2.16 -13.27
N TYR A 40 -11.34 2.75 -14.44
CA TYR A 40 -10.47 3.91 -14.56
C TYR A 40 -11.22 5.18 -14.14
N HIS A 41 -10.68 5.89 -13.15
CA HIS A 41 -11.30 7.07 -12.55
C HIS A 41 -10.72 8.41 -13.07
N MET A 42 -10.25 8.43 -14.33
CA MET A 42 -9.88 9.67 -15.03
C MET A 42 -8.68 10.43 -14.42
N GLY A 43 -7.79 9.71 -13.72
CA GLY A 43 -6.55 10.26 -13.15
C GLY A 43 -5.31 9.67 -13.83
N PRO A 44 -4.18 10.40 -13.88
CA PRO A 44 -2.93 9.87 -14.45
C PRO A 44 -2.52 8.54 -13.82
N VAL A 45 -2.02 7.61 -14.63
CA VAL A 45 -1.41 6.38 -14.12
C VAL A 45 0.11 6.53 -14.00
N VAL A 46 0.70 5.81 -13.05
CA VAL A 46 2.17 5.74 -12.93
C VAL A 46 2.69 4.79 -14.00
N SER A 47 3.37 5.35 -15.00
CA SER A 47 3.93 4.63 -16.15
C SER A 47 5.46 4.46 -16.10
N GLY A 48 6.10 4.94 -15.03
CA GLY A 48 7.52 4.73 -14.77
C GLY A 48 7.84 3.24 -14.56
N SER A 49 8.95 2.76 -15.15
CA SER A 49 9.43 1.38 -15.01
C SER A 49 10.88 1.38 -14.51
N PRO A 50 11.16 0.93 -13.26
CA PRO A 50 10.17 0.46 -12.29
C PRO A 50 9.30 1.60 -11.73
N THR A 51 8.13 1.24 -11.20
CA THR A 51 7.37 2.10 -10.28
C THR A 51 8.13 2.14 -8.96
N ASN A 52 8.54 3.34 -8.54
CA ASN A 52 9.29 3.59 -7.31
C ASN A 52 8.32 3.70 -6.14
N LEU A 53 8.47 2.80 -5.16
CA LEU A 53 7.70 2.80 -3.93
C LEU A 53 8.49 3.54 -2.84
N TYR A 54 7.88 4.58 -2.29
CA TYR A 54 8.43 5.35 -1.18
C TYR A 54 7.64 5.07 0.09
N LEU A 55 8.26 4.40 1.06
CA LEU A 55 7.56 3.96 2.28
C LEU A 55 7.69 5.00 3.37
N ILE A 56 6.56 5.35 3.99
CA ILE A 56 6.50 6.24 5.15
C ILE A 56 5.95 5.44 6.33
N TRP A 57 6.83 5.03 7.23
CA TRP A 57 6.50 4.31 8.46
C TRP A 57 6.06 5.29 9.53
N TYR A 58 4.75 5.53 9.63
CA TYR A 58 4.20 6.52 10.57
C TYR A 58 3.87 5.89 11.93
N GLY A 59 4.48 6.44 13.00
CA GLY A 59 4.45 5.93 14.37
C GLY A 59 5.44 4.78 14.60
N ARG A 60 5.24 3.99 15.67
CA ARG A 60 6.22 3.02 16.14
C ARG A 60 6.02 1.65 15.50
N TRP A 61 6.94 1.31 14.61
CA TRP A 61 6.94 0.02 13.91
C TRP A 61 7.95 -0.96 14.50
N GLU A 62 7.53 -2.23 14.60
CA GLU A 62 8.45 -3.33 14.85
C GLU A 62 9.24 -3.67 13.59
N ALA A 63 10.54 -3.92 13.74
CA ALA A 63 11.42 -4.28 12.63
C ALA A 63 10.94 -5.54 11.88
N ALA A 64 10.38 -6.51 12.60
CA ALA A 64 9.84 -7.74 12.01
C ALA A 64 8.63 -7.45 11.11
N ALA A 65 7.71 -6.59 11.54
CA ALA A 65 6.54 -6.21 10.74
C ALA A 65 6.96 -5.42 9.48
N GLN A 66 7.93 -4.51 9.61
CA GLN A 66 8.48 -3.82 8.43
C GLN A 66 9.14 -4.80 7.45
N ALA A 67 9.89 -5.78 7.95
CA ALA A 67 10.55 -6.78 7.10
C ALA A 67 9.54 -7.57 6.26
N VAL A 68 8.45 -8.05 6.87
CA VAL A 68 7.42 -8.79 6.12
C VAL A 68 6.73 -7.91 5.07
N LEU A 69 6.49 -6.62 5.36
CA LEU A 69 5.95 -5.69 4.36
C LEU A 69 6.94 -5.42 3.22
N ARG A 70 8.24 -5.30 3.51
CA ARG A 70 9.29 -5.19 2.47
C ARG A 70 9.36 -6.44 1.61
N ASP A 71 9.33 -7.63 2.23
CA ASP A 71 9.35 -8.91 1.52
C ASP A 71 8.12 -9.06 0.62
N PHE A 72 6.95 -8.66 1.11
CA PHE A 72 5.74 -8.62 0.29
C PHE A 72 5.91 -7.69 -0.91
N LEU A 73 6.41 -6.47 -0.72
CA LEU A 73 6.63 -5.52 -1.81
C LEU A 73 7.69 -6.01 -2.81
N ALA A 74 8.73 -6.70 -2.34
CA ALA A 74 9.72 -7.34 -3.20
C ALA A 74 9.11 -8.47 -4.04
N SER A 75 8.12 -9.20 -3.50
CA SER A 75 7.42 -10.26 -4.22
C SER A 75 6.64 -9.80 -5.45
N LEU A 76 6.29 -8.50 -5.52
CA LEU A 76 5.58 -7.89 -6.65
C LEU A 76 6.38 -7.95 -7.96
N SER A 77 7.70 -8.06 -7.89
CA SER A 77 8.60 -8.08 -9.04
C SER A 77 9.71 -9.12 -8.91
N ALA A 78 9.48 -10.15 -8.11
CA ALA A 78 10.44 -11.24 -7.90
C ALA A 78 10.72 -11.98 -9.23
N PRO A 79 11.98 -11.99 -9.69
CA PRO A 79 12.37 -12.72 -10.90
C PRO A 79 12.39 -14.23 -10.62
N ALA A 80 11.93 -15.02 -11.60
CA ALA A 80 11.99 -16.49 -11.56
C ALA A 80 11.31 -17.14 -10.33
N ALA A 81 10.26 -16.51 -9.78
CA ALA A 81 9.45 -17.14 -8.74
C ALA A 81 8.66 -18.34 -9.32
N PRO A 82 8.57 -19.47 -8.59
CA PRO A 82 7.78 -20.61 -9.03
C PRO A 82 6.30 -20.24 -9.10
N SER A 83 5.63 -20.67 -10.17
CA SER A 83 4.21 -20.37 -10.38
C SER A 83 3.32 -21.24 -9.48
N PRO A 84 2.21 -20.72 -8.93
CA PRO A 84 1.72 -19.34 -9.09
C PRO A 84 2.52 -18.32 -8.26
N ALA A 85 2.99 -17.23 -8.90
CA ALA A 85 3.73 -16.17 -8.24
C ALA A 85 2.94 -14.85 -8.14
N VAL A 86 3.18 -14.08 -7.08
CA VAL A 86 2.64 -12.71 -6.93
C VAL A 86 3.09 -11.84 -8.12
N SER A 87 4.35 -11.95 -8.52
CA SER A 87 4.89 -11.25 -9.69
C SER A 87 4.18 -11.62 -10.99
N ASP A 88 3.69 -12.86 -11.16
CA ASP A 88 2.93 -13.25 -12.36
C ASP A 88 1.60 -12.48 -12.47
N TRP A 89 0.95 -12.19 -11.34
CA TRP A 89 -0.29 -11.41 -11.30
C TRP A 89 -0.01 -9.93 -11.59
N TRP A 90 0.99 -9.34 -10.93
CA TRP A 90 1.37 -7.93 -11.10
C TRP A 90 2.01 -7.63 -12.45
N ALA A 91 2.63 -8.61 -13.11
CA ALA A 91 3.12 -8.47 -14.48
C ALA A 91 2.00 -8.43 -15.53
N ARG A 92 0.81 -8.97 -15.23
CA ARG A 92 -0.28 -9.14 -16.19
C ARG A 92 -1.46 -8.20 -15.92
N ALA A 93 -2.06 -8.28 -14.75
CA ALA A 93 -3.35 -7.61 -14.48
C ALA A 93 -3.26 -6.07 -14.55
N PRO A 94 -2.29 -5.39 -13.90
CA PRO A 94 -2.19 -3.92 -13.97
C PRO A 94 -1.96 -3.38 -15.38
N ARG A 95 -1.25 -4.13 -16.23
CA ARG A 95 -0.93 -3.72 -17.61
C ARG A 95 -2.15 -3.69 -18.53
N LEU A 96 -3.27 -4.26 -18.12
CA LEU A 96 -4.53 -4.20 -18.87
C LEU A 96 -5.24 -2.85 -18.72
N TYR A 97 -4.73 -1.97 -17.86
CA TYR A 97 -5.32 -0.67 -17.58
C TYR A 97 -4.45 0.45 -18.10
N ALA A 98 -5.05 1.22 -19.01
CA ALA A 98 -4.47 2.42 -19.58
C ALA A 98 -5.21 3.65 -19.07
N ASP A 99 -4.49 4.77 -18.97
CA ASP A 99 -5.14 6.08 -18.89
C ASP A 99 -5.67 6.53 -20.27
N GLN A 100 -6.21 7.75 -20.32
CA GLN A 100 -6.76 8.31 -21.56
C GLN A 100 -5.69 8.58 -22.64
N THR A 101 -4.41 8.56 -22.28
CA THR A 101 -3.28 8.75 -23.20
C THR A 101 -2.76 7.42 -23.76
N GLY A 102 -3.28 6.29 -23.28
CA GLY A 102 -2.79 4.95 -23.63
C GLY A 102 -1.55 4.53 -22.84
N ALA A 103 -1.16 5.28 -21.80
CA ALA A 103 -0.09 4.87 -20.90
C ALA A 103 -0.61 3.81 -19.93
N ASN A 104 0.15 2.72 -19.74
CA ASN A 104 -0.25 1.62 -18.88
C ASN A 104 0.56 1.60 -17.59
N VAL A 105 -0.04 1.05 -16.54
CA VAL A 105 0.66 0.74 -15.29
C VAL A 105 1.78 -0.27 -15.58
N THR A 106 2.95 -0.05 -14.99
CA THR A 106 4.09 -0.95 -15.18
C THR A 106 3.97 -2.18 -14.28
N GLY A 107 4.53 -3.30 -14.73
CA GLY A 107 4.54 -4.56 -13.95
C GLY A 107 5.79 -4.72 -13.07
N ALA A 108 6.57 -3.65 -12.90
CA ALA A 108 7.84 -3.68 -12.20
C ALA A 108 7.83 -2.63 -11.07
N PHE A 109 8.17 -3.04 -9.86
CA PHE A 109 8.14 -2.24 -8.65
C PHE A 109 9.49 -2.32 -7.94
N ALA A 110 9.90 -1.21 -7.33
CA ALA A 110 11.11 -1.16 -6.51
C ALA A 110 10.86 -0.29 -5.28
N VAL A 111 11.26 -0.76 -4.09
CA VAL A 111 11.34 0.13 -2.92
C VAL A 111 12.54 1.05 -3.13
N ALA A 112 12.26 2.33 -3.42
CA ALA A 112 13.26 3.32 -3.81
C ALA A 112 13.71 4.22 -2.66
N GLY A 113 12.93 4.28 -1.59
CA GLY A 113 13.27 5.03 -0.38
C GLY A 113 12.29 4.75 0.74
N GLU A 114 12.74 4.91 1.97
CA GLU A 114 11.92 4.70 3.16
C GLU A 114 12.21 5.76 4.20
N ARG A 115 11.19 6.16 4.95
CA ARG A 115 11.35 7.08 6.06
C ARG A 115 10.49 6.69 7.24
N SER A 116 11.08 6.74 8.43
CA SER A 116 10.38 6.51 9.69
C SER A 116 9.99 7.83 10.36
N ASP A 117 8.76 7.88 10.86
CA ASP A 117 8.21 8.95 11.69
C ASP A 117 7.70 8.37 13.00
N ALA A 118 8.62 7.83 13.81
CA ALA A 118 8.32 7.27 15.13
C ALA A 118 7.95 8.34 16.18
N GLY A 119 8.10 9.63 15.83
CA GLY A 119 7.77 10.77 16.65
C GLY A 119 6.31 11.24 16.51
N TYR A 120 5.53 10.65 15.60
CA TYR A 120 4.15 11.02 15.32
C TYR A 120 4.03 12.51 14.97
N SER A 121 4.73 12.97 13.92
CA SER A 121 4.83 14.40 13.60
C SER A 121 3.48 15.14 13.43
N HIS A 122 2.39 14.41 13.20
CA HIS A 122 1.01 14.92 13.11
C HIS A 122 0.06 14.31 14.17
N GLY A 123 0.62 13.77 15.25
CA GLY A 123 -0.13 13.10 16.33
C GLY A 123 -0.53 11.66 16.01
N ALA A 124 -1.06 10.96 17.01
CA ALA A 124 -1.49 9.56 16.89
C ALA A 124 -2.94 9.38 16.40
N SER A 125 -3.67 10.48 16.15
CA SER A 125 -5.02 10.47 15.60
C SER A 125 -5.04 11.31 14.33
N LEU A 126 -5.21 10.65 13.19
CA LEU A 126 -5.18 11.26 11.87
C LEU A 126 -6.55 11.21 11.19
N ARG A 127 -6.80 12.18 10.32
CA ARG A 127 -7.88 12.14 9.34
C ARG A 127 -7.30 11.88 7.96
N ARG A 128 -8.17 11.60 6.99
CA ARG A 128 -7.76 11.34 5.60
C ARG A 128 -6.91 12.47 5.01
N ILE A 129 -7.25 13.73 5.33
CA ILE A 129 -6.53 14.90 4.83
C ILE A 129 -5.11 15.03 5.39
N ASP A 130 -4.88 14.50 6.60
CA ASP A 130 -3.58 14.63 7.29
C ASP A 130 -2.49 13.76 6.61
N MET A 131 -2.87 12.79 5.76
CA MET A 131 -1.91 11.99 4.98
C MET A 131 -1.02 12.84 4.07
N GLN A 132 -1.56 13.91 3.47
CA GLN A 132 -0.75 14.81 2.65
C GLN A 132 0.27 15.58 3.49
N SER A 133 -0.08 15.91 4.73
CA SER A 133 0.84 16.53 5.69
C SER A 133 1.93 15.56 6.15
N VAL A 134 1.59 14.28 6.35
CA VAL A 134 2.57 13.21 6.63
C VAL A 134 3.56 13.05 5.47
N ILE A 135 3.07 13.00 4.23
CA ILE A 135 3.91 12.94 3.03
C ILE A 135 4.80 14.18 2.94
N ARG A 136 4.23 15.38 3.16
CA ARG A 136 4.97 16.64 3.20
C ARG A 136 6.11 16.59 4.22
N SER A 137 5.86 16.10 5.43
CA SER A 137 6.91 15.94 6.45
C SER A 137 8.01 14.99 5.99
N ALA A 138 7.68 13.95 5.23
CA ALA A 138 8.66 12.98 4.76
C ALA A 138 9.54 13.49 3.61
N VAL A 139 8.97 14.26 2.68
CA VAL A 139 9.69 14.79 1.50
C VAL A 139 10.48 16.07 1.78
N TYR A 140 10.16 16.79 2.86
CA TYR A 140 10.93 17.97 3.32
C TYR A 140 11.72 17.71 4.60
N ALA A 141 11.91 16.44 4.96
CA ALA A 141 12.66 16.08 6.15
C ALA A 141 14.14 16.47 6.04
N TYR A 142 14.75 16.64 7.21
CA TYR A 142 16.18 16.79 7.35
C TYR A 142 16.71 15.77 8.37
N PRO A 143 17.89 15.18 8.17
CA PRO A 143 18.81 15.36 7.03
C PRO A 143 18.46 14.54 5.79
N ASP A 144 17.51 13.61 5.89
CA ASP A 144 17.25 12.60 4.87
C ASP A 144 15.78 12.68 4.39
N PRO A 145 15.48 13.51 3.39
CA PRO A 145 14.16 13.60 2.77
C PRO A 145 13.93 12.48 1.75
N LEU A 146 12.69 12.00 1.66
CA LEU A 146 12.27 11.23 0.49
C LEU A 146 12.26 12.13 -0.76
N PRO A 147 12.71 11.63 -1.92
CA PRO A 147 12.73 12.44 -3.15
C PRO A 147 11.30 12.66 -3.65
N LEU A 148 11.03 13.87 -4.18
CA LEU A 148 9.77 14.15 -4.89
C LEU A 148 9.80 13.55 -6.30
N ASP A 149 9.12 12.41 -6.48
CA ASP A 149 9.05 11.66 -7.74
C ASP A 149 7.62 11.64 -8.35
N PRO A 150 7.24 12.65 -9.15
CA PRO A 150 5.90 12.75 -9.74
C PRO A 150 5.68 11.86 -10.98
N TYR A 151 6.73 11.22 -11.52
CA TYR A 151 6.64 10.47 -12.77
C TYR A 151 6.65 8.95 -12.55
N SER A 152 7.45 8.49 -11.58
CA SER A 152 7.64 7.08 -11.30
C SER A 152 7.24 6.71 -9.86
N GLY A 153 6.99 7.70 -9.00
CA GLY A 153 6.83 7.50 -7.57
C GLY A 153 5.40 7.25 -7.10
N VAL A 154 5.26 6.33 -6.14
CA VAL A 154 4.07 6.14 -5.32
C VAL A 154 4.47 6.17 -3.85
N TYR A 155 3.76 6.96 -3.05
CA TYR A 155 4.04 7.08 -1.61
C TYR A 155 3.10 6.19 -0.81
N LEU A 156 3.65 5.30 0.00
CA LEU A 156 2.87 4.40 0.87
C LEU A 156 3.00 4.88 2.31
N VAL A 157 1.92 5.47 2.84
CA VAL A 157 1.83 5.81 4.26
C VAL A 157 1.33 4.60 5.03
N LEU A 158 2.20 4.03 5.85
CA LEU A 158 1.95 2.82 6.63
C LEU A 158 1.90 3.20 8.11
N THR A 159 0.70 3.20 8.69
CA THR A 159 0.51 3.58 10.09
C THR A 159 0.68 2.38 11.02
N SER A 160 1.44 2.56 12.09
CA SER A 160 1.65 1.58 13.16
C SER A 160 0.37 1.23 13.93
N PRO A 161 0.33 0.11 14.69
CA PRO A 161 -0.87 -0.38 15.39
C PRO A 161 -1.53 0.62 16.34
N ASP A 162 -0.77 1.56 16.88
CA ASP A 162 -1.19 2.54 17.89
C ASP A 162 -1.65 3.88 17.30
N VAL A 163 -1.68 4.00 15.97
CA VAL A 163 -2.21 5.18 15.27
C VAL A 163 -3.66 4.95 14.88
N GLN A 164 -4.52 5.88 15.28
CA GLN A 164 -5.92 5.91 14.89
C GLN A 164 -6.09 6.77 13.64
N VAL A 165 -6.84 6.25 12.67
CA VAL A 165 -7.20 7.00 11.46
C VAL A 165 -8.71 7.00 11.30
N GLU A 166 -9.28 8.16 10.99
CA GLU A 166 -10.71 8.32 10.78
C GLU A 166 -11.28 7.26 9.81
N GLU A 167 -12.37 6.62 10.24
CA GLU A 167 -13.08 5.54 9.51
C GLU A 167 -12.29 4.25 9.26
N PHE A 168 -11.07 4.12 9.81
CA PHE A 168 -10.35 2.85 9.84
C PHE A 168 -11.16 1.80 10.61
N CYS A 169 -11.20 0.56 10.10
CA CYS A 169 -11.95 -0.57 10.69
C CYS A 169 -13.48 -0.41 10.75
N ARG A 170 -14.02 0.75 10.38
CA ARG A 170 -15.46 1.01 10.21
C ARG A 170 -15.88 0.95 8.76
N ALA A 171 -15.26 1.77 7.91
CA ALA A 171 -15.63 1.89 6.51
C ALA A 171 -14.50 1.50 5.55
N VAL A 172 -13.24 1.63 5.98
CA VAL A 172 -12.07 1.40 5.12
C VAL A 172 -10.93 0.71 5.87
N CYS A 173 -10.12 -0.06 5.14
CA CYS A 173 -8.85 -0.61 5.61
C CYS A 173 -7.63 0.24 5.18
N GLY A 174 -7.88 1.19 4.28
CA GLY A 174 -6.92 2.06 3.65
C GLY A 174 -7.59 2.87 2.55
N PHE A 175 -6.81 3.67 1.82
CA PHE A 175 -7.28 4.37 0.62
C PHE A 175 -6.11 4.84 -0.23
N HIS A 176 -6.37 5.23 -1.48
CA HIS A 176 -5.41 5.94 -2.31
C HIS A 176 -5.97 7.31 -2.73
N TYR A 177 -5.08 8.25 -2.99
CA TYR A 177 -5.39 9.57 -3.51
C TYR A 177 -4.12 10.19 -4.13
N PHE A 178 -4.12 11.50 -4.38
CA PHE A 178 -2.94 12.24 -4.82
C PHE A 178 -2.72 13.47 -3.95
N THR A 179 -1.47 13.90 -3.81
CA THR A 179 -1.18 15.17 -3.14
C THR A 179 -1.62 16.34 -3.99
N PHE A 180 -2.02 17.44 -3.36
CA PHE A 180 -2.18 18.69 -4.07
C PHE A 180 -0.81 19.35 -4.27
N ALA A 181 -0.59 19.92 -5.46
CA ALA A 181 0.61 20.69 -5.74
C ALA A 181 0.83 21.85 -4.75
N SER A 182 -0.24 22.38 -4.14
CA SER A 182 -0.16 23.37 -3.08
C SER A 182 0.44 22.85 -1.76
N VAL A 183 0.53 21.54 -1.55
CA VAL A 183 1.04 20.91 -0.31
C VAL A 183 2.51 20.53 -0.45
N VAL A 184 2.90 19.90 -1.57
CA VAL A 184 4.26 19.37 -1.78
C VAL A 184 4.93 19.86 -3.08
N GLY A 185 4.36 20.87 -3.74
CA GLY A 185 4.89 21.45 -4.98
C GLY A 185 4.51 20.70 -6.26
N VAL A 186 4.18 19.41 -6.16
CA VAL A 186 3.76 18.55 -7.28
C VAL A 186 2.61 17.64 -6.87
N THR A 187 1.90 17.10 -7.86
CA THR A 187 0.92 16.02 -7.66
C THR A 187 1.66 14.69 -7.69
N VAL A 188 1.65 13.96 -6.58
CA VAL A 188 2.16 12.58 -6.51
C VAL A 188 1.04 11.64 -6.02
N PRO A 189 0.91 10.44 -6.59
CA PRO A 189 -0.03 9.45 -6.08
C PRO A 189 0.46 8.89 -4.75
N TYR A 190 -0.47 8.61 -3.85
CA TYR A 190 -0.18 7.96 -2.58
C TYR A 190 -1.30 6.99 -2.19
N ALA A 191 -0.93 6.03 -1.34
CA ALA A 191 -1.88 5.20 -0.63
C ALA A 191 -1.56 5.22 0.87
N TRP A 192 -2.61 5.15 1.67
CA TRP A 192 -2.51 4.89 3.10
C TRP A 192 -3.08 3.50 3.40
N VAL A 193 -2.40 2.75 4.26
CA VAL A 193 -2.88 1.47 4.79
C VAL A 193 -2.77 1.48 6.31
N GLY A 194 -3.88 1.15 6.96
CA GLY A 194 -3.97 1.02 8.41
C GLY A 194 -3.52 -0.35 8.90
N ASN A 195 -2.97 -0.42 10.11
CA ASN A 195 -2.58 -1.68 10.72
C ASN A 195 -3.78 -2.31 11.45
N SER A 196 -4.30 -3.40 10.89
CA SER A 196 -5.53 -4.05 11.37
C SER A 196 -5.32 -5.08 12.48
N ALA A 197 -4.07 -5.42 12.80
CA ALA A 197 -3.73 -6.57 13.62
C ALA A 197 -4.43 -6.59 14.99
N THR A 198 -4.64 -5.43 15.59
CA THR A 198 -5.27 -5.27 16.91
C THR A 198 -6.69 -4.69 16.87
N GLN A 199 -7.08 -4.00 15.79
CA GLN A 199 -8.34 -3.23 15.74
C GLN A 199 -9.47 -3.97 15.00
N CYS A 200 -9.16 -4.64 13.89
CA CYS A 200 -10.17 -5.33 13.08
C CYS A 200 -9.56 -6.40 12.15
N PRO A 201 -8.85 -7.40 12.69
CA PRO A 201 -8.20 -8.42 11.87
C PRO A 201 -9.21 -9.12 10.97
N GLY A 202 -10.41 -9.48 11.47
CA GLY A 202 -11.43 -10.16 10.67
C GLY A 202 -12.04 -9.35 9.53
N LYS A 203 -11.89 -8.02 9.53
CA LYS A 203 -12.37 -7.15 8.43
C LYS A 203 -11.28 -6.79 7.42
N CYS A 204 -10.10 -6.45 7.93
CA CYS A 204 -9.04 -5.83 7.13
C CYS A 204 -7.82 -6.74 6.90
N ALA A 205 -7.83 -7.97 7.41
CA ALA A 205 -6.81 -8.97 7.13
C ALA A 205 -7.37 -10.26 6.51
N TYR A 206 -8.58 -10.24 5.95
CA TYR A 206 -9.08 -11.37 5.15
C TYR A 206 -8.17 -11.63 3.94
N PRO A 207 -7.85 -12.89 3.56
CA PRO A 207 -8.27 -14.15 4.18
C PRO A 207 -7.30 -14.66 5.27
N PHE A 208 -6.34 -13.85 5.70
CA PHE A 208 -5.32 -14.19 6.70
C PHE A 208 -5.81 -14.13 8.15
N ALA A 209 -7.00 -13.59 8.38
CA ALA A 209 -7.72 -13.62 9.65
C ALA A 209 -9.17 -14.09 9.44
N ALA A 210 -9.69 -14.83 10.41
CA ALA A 210 -11.09 -15.24 10.42
C ALA A 210 -12.01 -14.01 10.51
N PRO A 211 -13.12 -13.95 9.76
CA PRO A 211 -14.08 -12.86 9.87
C PRO A 211 -14.61 -12.69 11.30
N ASP A 212 -14.85 -11.42 11.69
CA ASP A 212 -15.49 -11.06 12.97
C ASP A 212 -16.98 -11.40 12.98
#